data_AF-A0A957X8A8-F1
#
_entry.id   AF-A0A957X8A8-F1
#
_cell.length_a   1.000
_cell.length_b   1.000
_cell.length_c   1.000
_cell.angle_alpha   90.00
_cell.angle_beta   90.00
_cell.angle_gamma   90.00
#
_symmetry.space_group_name_H-M   'P 1'
#
loop_
_entity.id
_entity.type
_entity.pdbx_description
1 polymer ?
#
loop_
_entity_poly.entity_id
_entity_poly.type
_entity_poly.pdbx_seq_one_letter_code
_entity_poly.pdbx_strand_id
1 'polypeptide(L)' 'TGYNNMLDPVYDGASTTMLIAGDDLDAKATVAQLAEALGFDVADVGDITKSRYLEPLAMAWISLAMAQGREIALKLVRR' A
#
# COMPACT_ATOMS: atom_id res chain seq x y z
N THR A 1 -2.58 2.44 -4.45
CA THR A 1 -1.58 2.69 -5.50
C THR A 1 -2.16 2.28 -6.86
N GLY A 2 -1.52 2.58 -7.99
CA GLY A 2 -2.02 2.27 -9.35
C GLY A 2 -1.52 0.94 -9.92
N TYR A 3 -2.01 0.56 -11.11
CA TYR A 3 -1.69 -0.71 -11.79
C TYR A 3 -0.17 -0.96 -11.92
N ASN A 4 0.60 0.06 -12.34
CA ASN A 4 2.04 -0.06 -12.55
C ASN A 4 2.75 -0.52 -11.27
N ASN A 5 2.37 0.05 -10.13
CA ASN A 5 2.87 -0.33 -8.80
C ASN A 5 2.38 -1.70 -8.32
N MET A 6 1.21 -2.16 -8.79
CA MET A 6 0.74 -3.52 -8.49
C MET A 6 1.47 -4.58 -9.31
N LEU A 7 1.97 -4.21 -10.50
CA LEU A 7 2.76 -5.08 -11.36
C LEU A 7 4.21 -5.16 -10.89
N ASP A 8 4.80 -4.03 -10.52
CA ASP A 8 6.14 -3.94 -9.95
C ASP A 8 6.18 -2.88 -8.82
N PRO A 9 6.19 -3.30 -7.55
CA PRO A 9 6.17 -2.39 -6.42
C PRO A 9 7.55 -1.90 -5.98
N VAL A 10 8.63 -2.19 -6.72
CA VAL A 10 10.00 -1.92 -6.29
C VAL A 10 10.57 -0.68 -6.99
N TYR A 11 10.95 0.32 -6.18
CA TYR A 11 11.59 1.55 -6.65
C TYR A 11 13.01 1.61 -6.12
N ASP A 12 14.01 1.66 -7.01
CA ASP A 12 15.44 1.71 -6.65
C ASP A 12 15.85 0.65 -5.60
N GLY A 13 15.33 -0.57 -5.75
CA GLY A 13 15.56 -1.69 -4.83
C GLY A 13 14.76 -1.63 -3.53
N ALA A 14 13.89 -0.63 -3.36
CA ALA A 14 13.05 -0.46 -2.19
C ALA A 14 11.58 -0.80 -2.50
N SER A 15 11.03 -1.80 -1.81
CA SER A 15 9.60 -2.13 -1.87
C SER A 15 8.72 -0.98 -1.37
N THR A 16 7.67 -0.67 -2.11
CA THR A 16 6.64 0.28 -1.69
C THR A 16 5.73 -0.35 -0.63
N THR A 17 5.04 0.50 0.14
CA THR A 17 4.27 0.01 1.28
C THR A 17 2.80 -0.25 0.91
N MET A 18 2.35 -1.49 1.12
CA MET A 18 0.94 -1.85 1.11
C MET A 18 0.37 -1.70 2.52
N LEU A 19 -0.53 -0.73 2.69
CA LEU A 19 -1.23 -0.51 3.96
C LEU A 19 -2.52 -1.35 3.98
N ILE A 20 -2.72 -2.13 5.04
CA ILE A 20 -3.90 -2.99 5.20
C ILE A 20 -4.66 -2.66 6.48
N ALA A 21 -5.98 -2.85 6.46
CA ALA A 21 -6.88 -2.66 7.60
C ALA A 21 -7.98 -3.73 7.56
N GLY A 22 -8.40 -4.23 8.71
CA GLY A 22 -9.43 -5.28 8.78
C GLY A 22 -9.61 -5.88 10.18
N ASP A 23 -10.80 -6.40 10.44
CA ASP A 23 -11.18 -6.94 11.76
C ASP A 23 -10.81 -8.42 11.92
N ASP A 24 -10.72 -9.16 10.81
CA ASP A 24 -10.39 -10.58 10.80
C ASP A 24 -8.86 -10.77 10.66
N LEU A 25 -8.27 -11.38 11.67
CA LEU A 25 -6.81 -11.58 11.75
C LEU A 25 -6.30 -12.59 10.71
N ASP A 26 -7.05 -13.66 10.44
CA ASP A 26 -6.65 -14.71 9.49
C ASP A 26 -6.75 -14.19 8.05
N ALA A 27 -7.79 -13.40 7.77
CA ALA A 27 -7.93 -12.70 6.51
C ALA A 27 -6.78 -11.70 6.29
N LYS A 28 -6.43 -10.90 7.32
CA LYS A 28 -5.30 -9.97 7.22
C LYS A 28 -3.97 -10.70 7.02
N ALA A 29 -3.75 -11.81 7.71
CA ALA A 29 -2.55 -12.62 7.52
C ALA A 29 -2.45 -13.15 6.09
N THR A 30 -3.56 -13.64 5.52
CA THR A 30 -3.62 -14.12 4.13
C THR A 30 -3.29 -13.01 3.14
N VAL A 31 -3.89 -11.82 3.32
CA VAL A 31 -3.65 -10.66 2.44
C VAL A 31 -2.22 -10.13 2.58
N ALA A 32 -1.67 -10.11 3.79
CA ALA A 32 -0.29 -9.70 4.03
C ALA A 32 0.70 -10.62 3.29
N GLN A 33 0.54 -11.94 3.43
CA GLN A 33 1.39 -12.91 2.74
C GLN A 33 1.31 -12.76 1.21
N LEU A 34 0.11 -12.51 0.67
CA LEU A 34 -0.06 -12.25 -0.75
C LEU A 34 0.68 -10.97 -1.18
N ALA A 35 0.52 -9.88 -0.45
CA ALA A 35 1.17 -8.61 -0.77
C ALA A 35 2.70 -8.71 -0.68
N GLU A 36 3.23 -9.41 0.32
CA GLU A 36 4.67 -9.70 0.46
C GLU A 36 5.18 -10.55 -0.71
N ALA A 37 4.43 -11.59 -1.11
CA ALA A 37 4.77 -12.42 -2.26
C ALA A 37 4.78 -11.65 -3.58
N LEU A 38 4.01 -10.57 -3.68
CA LEU A 38 3.99 -9.63 -4.81
C LEU A 38 5.10 -8.57 -4.73
N GLY A 39 5.90 -8.54 -3.65
CA GLY A 39 7.05 -7.66 -3.48
C GLY A 39 6.81 -6.38 -2.69
N PHE A 40 5.63 -6.21 -2.07
CA PHE A 40 5.34 -5.07 -1.19
C PHE A 40 5.93 -5.24 0.21
N ASP A 41 6.27 -4.11 0.86
CA ASP A 41 6.38 -4.04 2.31
C ASP A 41 4.98 -3.87 2.91
N VAL A 42 4.56 -4.72 3.83
CA VAL A 42 3.20 -4.64 4.40
C VAL A 42 3.20 -3.86 5.70
N ALA A 43 2.21 -2.99 5.87
CA ALA A 43 1.95 -2.28 7.12
C ALA A 43 0.47 -2.40 7.50
N ASP A 44 0.18 -3.16 8.54
CA ASP A 44 -1.16 -3.25 9.13
C ASP A 44 -1.43 -2.01 9.98
N VAL A 45 -2.47 -1.25 9.62
CA VAL A 45 -2.87 -0.03 10.33
C VAL A 45 -3.93 -0.28 11.40
N GLY A 46 -4.49 -1.50 11.49
CA GLY A 46 -5.40 -1.93 12.54
C GLY A 46 -6.72 -2.52 12.03
N ASP A 47 -7.80 -2.22 12.75
CA ASP A 47 -9.17 -2.65 12.43
C ASP A 47 -9.73 -1.97 11.17
N ILE A 48 -10.91 -2.41 10.70
CA ILE A 48 -11.52 -1.88 9.48
C ILE A 48 -11.83 -0.38 9.56
N THR A 49 -12.01 0.17 10.76
CA THR A 49 -12.30 1.60 10.96
C THR A 49 -11.15 2.49 10.52
N LYS A 50 -9.92 1.93 10.46
CA LYS A 50 -8.72 2.62 9.97
C LYS A 50 -8.73 2.84 8.45
N SER A 51 -9.61 2.16 7.72
CA SER A 51 -9.85 2.43 6.28
C SER A 51 -10.24 3.89 6.03
N ARG A 52 -10.84 4.57 7.03
CA ARG A 52 -11.11 6.01 7.02
C ARG A 52 -9.89 6.89 6.73
N TYR A 53 -8.69 6.37 6.97
CA TYR A 53 -7.43 7.05 6.68
C TYR A 53 -6.80 6.56 5.36
N LEU A 54 -6.97 5.28 5.03
CA LEU A 54 -6.46 4.69 3.79
C LEU A 54 -7.17 5.25 2.54
N GLU A 55 -8.47 5.48 2.62
CA GLU A 55 -9.26 6.05 1.53
C GLU A 55 -8.79 7.46 1.14
N PRO A 56 -8.65 8.43 2.08
CA PRO A 56 -8.03 9.72 1.77
C PRO A 56 -6.59 9.63 1.29
N LEU A 57 -5.80 8.67 1.78
CA LEU A 57 -4.44 8.46 1.31
C LEU A 57 -4.41 8.04 -0.17
N ALA A 58 -5.34 7.17 -0.58
CA ALA A 58 -5.52 6.82 -1.98
C ALA A 58 -5.89 8.04 -2.82
N MET A 59 -6.78 8.92 -2.31
CA MET A 59 -7.12 10.18 -2.98
C MET A 59 -5.92 11.11 -3.13
N ALA A 60 -5.07 11.22 -2.10
CA ALA A 60 -3.83 12.00 -2.18
C ALA A 60 -2.89 11.43 -3.26
N TRP A 61 -2.71 10.10 -3.30
CA TRP A 61 -1.93 9.45 -4.35
C TRP A 61 -2.51 9.70 -5.75
N ILE A 62 -3.84 9.61 -5.92
CA ILE A 62 -4.51 9.89 -7.20
C ILE A 62 -4.24 11.33 -7.64
N SER A 63 -4.37 12.30 -6.74
CA SER A 63 -4.11 13.71 -7.05
C SER A 63 -2.67 13.94 -7.52
N LEU A 64 -1.69 13.33 -6.84
CA LEU A 64 -0.29 13.38 -7.26
C LEU A 64 -0.09 12.71 -8.62
N ALA A 65 -0.71 11.54 -8.84
CA ALA A 65 -0.57 10.79 -10.07
C ALA A 65 -1.16 11.53 -11.29
N MET A 66 -2.22 12.31 -11.09
CA MET A 66 -2.78 13.18 -12.13
C MET A 66 -1.84 14.33 -12.51
N ALA A 67 -1.04 14.83 -11.58
CA ALA A 67 -0.12 15.94 -11.81
C ALA A 67 1.26 15.49 -12.32
N GLN A 68 1.74 14.31 -11.90
CA GLN A 68 3.14 13.88 -12.09
C GLN A 68 3.27 12.56 -12.87
N GLY A 69 2.16 11.87 -13.16
CA GLY A 69 2.17 10.52 -13.72
C GLY A 69 2.11 9.43 -12.65
N ARG A 70 1.95 8.17 -13.08
CA ARG A 70 1.65 7.04 -12.18
C ARG A 70 2.89 6.32 -11.64
N GLU A 71 4.09 6.70 -12.11
CA GLU A 71 5.39 6.14 -11.68
C GLU A 71 5.85 6.73 -10.34
N ILE A 72 4.93 6.78 -9.37
CA ILE A 72 5.16 7.28 -8.02
C ILE A 72 4.48 6.35 -7.03
N ALA A 73 5.05 6.24 -5.84
CA ALA A 73 4.51 5.39 -4.80
C ALA A 73 4.80 5.97 -3.40
N LEU A 74 4.06 5.47 -2.42
CA LEU A 74 4.24 5.83 -1.01
C LEU A 74 5.01 4.70 -0.31
N LYS A 75 5.97 5.07 0.52
CA LYS A 75 6.78 4.14 1.32
C LYS A 75 6.80 4.61 2.77
N LEU A 76 6.47 3.72 3.69
CA LEU A 76 6.69 3.91 5.11
C LEU A 76 8.16 3.60 5.43
N VAL A 77 8.89 4.58 5.94
CA VAL A 77 10.30 4.43 6.31
C VAL A 77 10.40 4.33 7.82
N ARG A 78 11.18 3.35 8.31
CA ARG A 78 11.41 3.09 9.74
C ARG A 78 12.88 3.38 10.09
N ARG A 79 13.16 3.74 11.35
CA ARG A 79 14.52 3.92 11.89
C ARG A 79 14.84 2.81 12.88
#